data_AF-A0A258Y3Y5-F1
#
_entry.id   AF-A0A258Y3Y5-F1
#
_cell.length_a   1.000
_cell.length_b   1.000
_cell.length_c   1.000
_cell.angle_alpha   90.00
_cell.angle_beta   90.00
_cell.angle_gamma   90.00
#
_symmetry.space_group_name_H-M   'P 1'
#
loop_
_entity.id
_entity.type
_entity.pdbx_description
1 polymer ?
#
loop_
_entity_poly.entity_id
_entity_poly.type
_entity_poly.pdbx_seq_one_letter_code
_entity_poly.pdbx_strand_id
1 'polypeptide(L)' 'MTIESFKELTHEQKLKELRVAGDLLGSYERNAEPNTPKIPGDIFALYDFWVYLSDDEQTVIPTRRNPLAAAAE' A
#
# COMPACT_ATOMS: atom_id res chain seq x y z
N MET A 1 2.97 -14.47 4.10
CA MET A 1 2.77 -13.81 5.41
C MET A 1 1.33 -13.30 5.52
N THR A 2 0.75 -13.14 6.71
CA THR A 2 -0.58 -12.54 6.88
C THR A 2 -0.48 -11.02 7.09
N ILE A 3 -1.58 -10.32 6.81
CA ILE A 3 -1.66 -8.86 7.03
C ILE A 3 -1.41 -8.47 8.50
N GLU A 4 -1.80 -9.33 9.44
CA GLU A 4 -1.64 -9.08 10.88
C GLU A 4 -0.16 -9.09 11.26
N SER A 5 0.59 -10.10 10.83
CA SER A 5 2.04 -10.14 11.00
C SER A 5 2.73 -8.98 10.30
N PHE A 6 2.27 -8.57 9.11
CA PHE A 6 2.81 -7.40 8.42
C PHE A 6 2.62 -6.12 9.22
N LYS A 7 1.49 -5.95 9.94
CA LYS A 7 1.24 -4.77 10.77
C LYS A 7 2.20 -4.67 11.95
N GLU A 8 2.62 -5.80 12.52
CA GLU A 8 3.58 -5.89 13.62
C GLU A 8 5.02 -5.54 13.21
N LEU A 9 5.34 -5.62 11.91
CA LEU A 9 6.66 -5.25 11.40
C LEU A 9 6.93 -3.75 11.53
N THR A 10 8.21 -3.40 11.69
CA THR A 10 8.66 -2.02 11.60
C THR A 10 8.55 -1.49 10.18
N HIS A 11 8.55 -0.17 10.02
CA HIS A 11 8.46 0.49 8.71
C HIS A 11 9.50 -0.02 7.72
N GLU A 12 10.76 -0.09 8.14
CA GLU A 12 11.85 -0.59 7.30
C GLU A 12 11.65 -2.06 6.90
N GLN A 13 11.12 -2.89 7.80
CA GLN A 13 10.83 -4.29 7.50
C GLN A 13 9.67 -4.44 6.51
N LYS A 14 8.66 -3.57 6.60
CA LYS A 14 7.56 -3.51 5.63
C LYS A 14 8.06 -3.18 4.23
N LEU A 15 8.92 -2.16 4.11
CA LEU A 15 9.55 -1.78 2.84
C LEU A 15 10.41 -2.92 2.28
N LYS A 16 11.17 -3.60 3.14
CA LYS A 16 11.97 -4.75 2.73
C LYS A 16 11.11 -5.90 2.21
N GLU A 17 10.01 -6.22 2.88
CA GLU A 17 9.07 -7.25 2.43
C GLU A 17 8.41 -6.86 1.11
N LEU A 18 7.98 -5.61 0.94
CA LEU A 18 7.43 -5.12 -0.32
C LEU A 18 8.43 -5.24 -1.47
N ARG A 19 9.70 -4.99 -1.20
CA ARG A 19 10.76 -5.09 -2.22
C ARG A 19 11.13 -6.53 -2.58
N VAL A 20 10.97 -7.47 -1.65
CA VAL A 20 11.35 -8.88 -1.83
C VAL A 20 10.18 -9.73 -2.36
N ALA A 21 8.98 -9.50 -1.82
CA ALA A 21 7.79 -10.31 -2.06
C ALA A 21 6.60 -9.49 -2.60
N GLY A 22 6.71 -8.17 -2.68
CA GLY A 22 5.65 -7.30 -3.20
C GLY A 22 5.67 -7.26 -4.72
N ASP A 23 4.51 -7.49 -5.31
CA ASP A 23 4.28 -7.32 -6.74
C ASP A 23 3.65 -5.94 -6.97
N LEU A 24 4.34 -5.07 -7.71
CA LEU A 24 3.84 -3.73 -8.01
C LEU A 24 2.65 -3.85 -8.98
N LEU A 25 1.46 -3.55 -8.49
CA LEU A 25 0.24 -3.53 -9.32
C LEU A 25 0.12 -2.24 -10.12
N GLY A 26 0.64 -1.14 -9.59
CA GLY A 26 0.68 0.15 -10.25
C GLY A 26 0.49 1.33 -9.30
N SER A 27 0.60 2.52 -9.87
CA SER A 27 0.46 3.77 -9.14
C SER A 27 -0.99 4.05 -8.76
N TYR A 28 -1.20 4.46 -7.52
CA TYR A 28 -2.49 4.76 -6.93
C TYR A 28 -2.45 6.10 -6.23
N GLU A 29 -3.35 6.97 -6.65
CA GLU A 29 -3.55 8.26 -6.00
C GLU A 29 -4.67 8.12 -4.97
N ARG A 30 -4.30 8.15 -3.69
CA ARG A 30 -5.30 8.16 -2.64
C ARG A 30 -5.80 9.58 -2.46
N ASN A 31 -7.12 9.78 -2.56
CA ASN A 31 -7.74 11.01 -2.07
C ASN A 31 -7.50 11.09 -0.55
N ALA A 32 -6.64 12.02 -0.12
CA ALA A 32 -6.68 12.49 1.26
C ALA A 32 -7.98 13.29 1.46
N GLU A 33 -8.26 13.69 2.71
CA GLU A 33 -9.49 14.36 3.16
C GLU A 33 -10.14 15.36 2.17
N PRO A 34 -11.44 15.66 2.32
CA PRO A 34 -12.09 16.66 1.47
C PRO A 34 -11.34 18.01 1.53
N ASN A 35 -10.69 18.40 0.41
CA ASN A 35 -9.78 19.54 0.20
C ASN A 35 -8.26 19.30 0.39
N THR A 36 -7.80 18.06 0.62
CA THR A 36 -6.36 17.76 0.64
C THR A 36 -5.92 17.24 -0.74
N PRO A 37 -4.72 17.64 -1.24
CA PRO A 37 -4.18 17.10 -2.47
C PRO A 37 -4.14 15.56 -2.42
N LYS A 38 -4.40 14.94 -3.57
CA LYS A 38 -4.26 13.49 -3.73
C LYS A 38 -2.83 13.11 -3.34
N ILE A 39 -2.70 12.10 -2.48
CA ILE A 39 -1.40 11.58 -2.10
C ILE A 39 -1.03 10.54 -3.15
N PRO A 40 0.01 10.77 -3.97
CA PRO A 40 0.50 9.78 -4.89
C PRO A 40 1.20 8.66 -4.12
N GLY A 41 1.05 7.45 -4.63
CA GLY A 41 1.72 6.28 -4.12
C GLY A 41 1.57 5.12 -5.08
N ASP A 42 1.99 3.96 -4.63
CA ASP A 42 1.98 2.71 -5.36
C ASP A 42 1.28 1.62 -4.55
N ILE A 43 0.56 0.75 -5.26
CA ILE A 43 -0.06 -0.42 -4.66
C ILE A 43 0.77 -1.64 -5.01
N PHE A 44 1.16 -2.34 -3.96
CA PHE A 44 1.80 -3.63 -4.04
C PHE A 44 0.84 -4.71 -3.61
N ALA A 45 0.77 -5.82 -4.36
CA ALA A 45 0.19 -7.06 -3.88
C ALA A 45 1.24 -7.81 -3.07
N LEU A 46 0.89 -8.18 -1.83
CA LEU A 46 1.74 -8.98 -0.95
C LEU A 46 0.94 -10.20 -0.49
N TYR A 47 1.31 -11.38 -0.96
CA TYR A 47 0.59 -12.64 -0.67
C TYR A 47 -0.92 -12.54 -0.96
N ASP A 48 -1.76 -12.48 0.09
CA ASP A 48 -3.22 -12.47 0.05
C ASP A 48 -3.82 -11.09 0.38
N PHE A 49 -3.00 -10.04 0.37
CA PHE A 49 -3.44 -8.67 0.67
C PHE A 49 -2.70 -7.64 -0.17
N TRP A 50 -3.12 -6.38 -0.06
CA TRP A 50 -2.53 -5.25 -0.77
C TRP A 50 -1.89 -4.31 0.22
N VAL A 51 -0.89 -3.59 -0.23
CA VAL A 51 -0.19 -2.60 0.56
C VAL A 51 -0.05 -1.35 -0.28
N TYR A 52 -0.59 -0.27 0.26
CA TYR A 52 -0.36 1.07 -0.27
C TYR A 52 0.94 1.60 0.34
N LEU A 53 1.83 2.07 -0.53
CA LEU A 53 3.04 2.78 -0.19
C LEU A 53 2.94 4.19 -0.80
N SER A 54 2.99 5.24 0.00
CA SER A 54 3.10 6.59 -0.56
C SER A 54 4.43 6.78 -1.30
N ASP A 55 4.47 7.68 -2.29
CA ASP A 55 5.67 8.01 -3.06
C ASP A 55 6.84 8.50 -2.18
N ASP A 56 6.54 9.26 -1.12
CA ASP A 56 7.52 9.70 -0.10
C ASP A 56 7.98 8.55 0.83
N GLU A 57 7.51 7.31 0.59
CA GLU A 57 7.78 6.09 1.37
C GLU A 57 7.43 6.17 2.86
N GLN A 58 6.90 7.28 3.36
CA GLN A 58 6.58 7.51 4.77
C GLN A 58 5.31 6.81 5.25
N THR A 59 4.43 6.45 4.33
CA THR A 59 3.13 5.87 4.66
C THR A 59 3.01 4.49 4.04
N VAL A 60 2.90 3.48 4.89
CA VAL A 60 2.65 2.09 4.49
C VAL A 60 1.33 1.63 5.10
N ILE A 61 0.34 1.37 4.25
CA ILE A 61 -1.00 0.98 4.68
C ILE A 61 -1.34 -0.38 4.07
N PRO A 62 -1.31 -1.44 4.88
CA PRO A 62 -1.79 -2.73 4.44
C PRO A 62 -3.33 -2.78 4.47
N THR A 63 -3.92 -3.38 3.44
CA THR A 63 -5.37 -3.53 3.27
C THR A 63 -5.72 -4.90 2.69
N ARG A 64 -6.79 -5.51 3.19
CA ARG A 64 -7.37 -6.73 2.59
C ARG A 64 -8.34 -6.42 1.43
N ARG A 65 -8.67 -5.15 1.22
CA ARG A 65 -9.54 -4.71 0.13
C ARG A 65 -8.69 -4.10 -0.97
N ASN A 66 -8.86 -4.60 -2.19
CA ASN A 66 -8.16 -4.09 -3.36
C ASN A 66 -8.48 -2.59 -3.57
N PRO A 67 -7.51 -1.69 -3.37
CA PRO A 67 -7.74 -0.25 -3.54
C PRO A 67 -7.92 0.12 -5.02
N LEU A 68 -7.33 -0.63 -5.95
CA LEU A 68 -7.46 -0.37 -7.39
C LEU A 68 -8.88 -0.65 -7.91
N ALA A 69 -9.60 -1.58 -7.29
CA ALA A 69 -10.98 -1.88 -7.68
C ALA A 69 -11.94 -0.71 -7.41
N ALA A 70 -11.62 0.16 -6.45
CA ALA A 70 -12.43 1.34 -6.15
C ALA A 70 -12.10 2.55 -7.04
N ALA A 71 -10.99 2.52 -7.79
CA ALA A 71 -10.60 3.59 -8.70
C ALA A 71 -11.12 3.39 -10.14
N ALA A 72 -11.81 2.28 -10.41
CA ALA A 72 -12.26 1.88 -11.75
C ALA A 72 -13.76 2.16 -12.03
N GLU A 73 -14.43 2.98 -11.20
CA GLU A 73 -15.83 3.39 -11.40
C GLU A 73 -15.96 4.82 -11.95
#